data_AF-A0A9W8EKJ0-F1
#
_entry.id   AF-A0A9W8EKJ0-F1
#
_cell.length_a   1.000
_cell.length_b   1.000
_cell.length_c   1.000
_cell.angle_alpha   90.00
_cell.angle_beta   90.00
_cell.angle_gamma   90.00
#
_symmetry.space_group_name_H-M   'P 1'
#
loop_
_entity.id
_entity.type
_entity.pdbx_description
1 polymer ?
#
loop_
_entity_poly.entity_id
_entity_poly.type
_entity_poly.pdbx_seq_one_letter_code
_entity_poly.pdbx_strand_id
1 'polypeptide(L)'
;MDIAPLQQYKAIPVTPIKDTHSLPVRAAIVALVRNEELFEMRLAVRQIEDRFNSRFNYPYVFVNDVPFTEEFMQGIRDVTRAPVEFGILDHDSWKVPEWIDQERYEHVKQTAKYPHGEKDSYRKMCRFQSGYLHRHPLLKDLEYYWRIEPSVEYFCDIEQDPFLFMKQNGLKYGWNIALPEFMETVPTLWNTTKEFIKKHPEHLAPHSLHSWLLDDHGEYNGCHFWSNFEIVDLSFYRSPQYQAFFNYLDQAGGFFYERWGDAPVHSIAAALFLNASQVHYFDQLGYFHPSVYTCPVGSKERGKCVCNSDRSMVQNGYCTVHFRNTKHQVLHPDSKVSNVHSGPVLDARPYVGN
;
A
#
# COMPACT_ATOMS: atom_id res chain seq x y z
N MET A 1 -12.12 -22.40 18.42
CA MET A 1 -12.59 -22.78 17.07
C MET A 1 -11.36 -22.73 16.19
N ASP A 2 -10.89 -23.91 15.79
CA ASP A 2 -9.65 -24.07 15.03
C ASP A 2 -9.82 -23.48 13.64
N ILE A 3 -9.21 -22.31 13.44
CA ILE A 3 -9.03 -21.69 12.13
C ILE A 3 -8.12 -22.64 11.35
N ALA A 4 -8.63 -23.24 10.28
CA ALA A 4 -7.81 -24.03 9.38
C ALA A 4 -6.59 -23.17 8.95
N PRO A 5 -5.36 -23.71 8.97
CA PRO A 5 -4.19 -22.90 8.72
C PRO A 5 -4.27 -22.31 7.31
N LEU A 6 -4.15 -20.98 7.22
CA LEU A 6 -3.85 -20.26 5.98
C LEU A 6 -2.82 -21.08 5.21
N GLN A 7 -3.11 -21.35 3.93
CA GLN A 7 -2.30 -22.12 2.98
C GLN A 7 -0.82 -22.07 3.39
N GLN A 8 -0.28 -23.20 3.86
CA GLN A 8 1.08 -23.27 4.39
C GLN A 8 2.05 -22.92 3.25
N TYR A 9 2.44 -21.65 3.18
CA TYR A 9 3.48 -21.20 2.28
C TYR A 9 4.74 -21.96 2.67
N LYS A 10 5.36 -22.63 1.69
CA LYS A 10 6.60 -23.38 1.95
C LYS A 10 7.67 -22.39 2.42
N ALA A 11 8.24 -22.65 3.59
CA ALA A 11 9.38 -21.89 4.09
C ALA A 11 10.50 -21.92 3.04
N ILE A 12 10.98 -20.74 2.64
CA ILE A 12 12.04 -20.62 1.63
C ILE A 12 13.39 -20.82 2.33
N PRO A 13 14.27 -21.73 1.85
CA PRO A 13 15.60 -21.87 2.40
C PRO A 13 16.40 -20.56 2.24
N VAL A 14 16.87 -20.00 3.36
CA VAL A 14 17.78 -18.85 3.35
C VAL A 14 19.11 -19.32 2.76
N THR A 15 19.35 -19.00 1.49
CA THR A 15 20.64 -19.29 0.85
C THR A 15 21.44 -18.00 0.83
N PRO A 16 22.63 -17.94 1.46
CA PRO A 16 23.49 -16.76 1.39
C PRO A 16 23.82 -16.48 -0.08
N ILE A 17 23.50 -15.27 -0.55
CA ILE A 17 23.85 -14.82 -1.90
C ILE A 17 25.38 -14.72 -1.95
N LYS A 18 26.02 -15.71 -2.58
CA LYS A 18 27.48 -15.80 -2.72
C LYS A 18 28.04 -14.94 -3.87
N ASP A 19 27.18 -14.37 -4.72
CA ASP A 19 27.58 -13.57 -5.89
C ASP A 19 26.69 -12.34 -6.04
N THR A 20 27.29 -11.15 -6.06
CA THR A 20 26.64 -9.83 -6.11
C THR A 20 26.11 -9.44 -7.50
N HIS A 21 25.88 -10.39 -8.42
CA HIS A 21 25.57 -10.06 -9.83
C HIS A 21 24.17 -10.43 -10.33
N SER A 22 23.30 -11.06 -9.55
CA SER A 22 21.86 -11.08 -9.89
C SER A 22 20.98 -11.30 -8.67
N LEU A 23 20.21 -10.26 -8.29
CA LEU A 23 19.10 -10.41 -7.35
C LEU A 23 18.09 -11.44 -7.92
N PRO A 24 17.45 -12.27 -7.08
CA PRO A 24 16.54 -13.32 -7.55
C PRO A 24 15.25 -12.74 -8.16
N VAL A 25 14.93 -11.49 -7.84
CA VAL A 25 13.82 -10.73 -8.42
C VAL A 25 14.33 -9.36 -8.84
N ARG A 26 13.89 -8.85 -9.99
CA ARG A 26 14.13 -7.44 -10.33
C ARG A 26 13.19 -6.58 -9.49
N ALA A 27 13.64 -6.10 -8.35
CA ALA A 27 12.83 -5.32 -7.44
C ALA A 27 13.62 -4.17 -6.79
N ALA A 28 12.91 -3.19 -6.25
CA ALA A 28 13.49 -2.11 -5.48
C ALA A 28 12.61 -1.74 -4.29
N ILE A 29 13.25 -1.15 -3.28
CA ILE A 29 12.57 -0.47 -2.18
C ILE A 29 12.40 1.00 -2.60
N VAL A 30 11.18 1.53 -2.58
CA VAL A 30 10.84 2.79 -3.25
C VAL A 30 10.19 3.77 -2.30
N ALA A 31 10.62 5.03 -2.33
CA ALA A 31 10.05 6.11 -1.53
C ALA A 31 9.83 7.37 -2.36
N LEU A 32 8.66 7.98 -2.21
CA LEU A 32 8.42 9.38 -2.55
C LEU A 32 8.63 10.21 -1.29
N VAL A 33 9.61 11.10 -1.30
CA VAL A 33 10.10 11.77 -0.08
C VAL A 33 10.70 13.13 -0.40
N ARG A 34 10.53 14.09 0.52
CA ARG A 34 11.08 15.44 0.39
C ARG A 34 12.45 15.57 1.04
N ASN A 35 13.18 16.62 0.65
CA ASN A 35 14.51 16.89 1.21
C ASN A 35 14.47 17.11 2.72
N GLU A 36 13.41 17.73 3.24
CA GLU A 36 13.26 18.07 4.66
C GLU A 36 12.98 16.86 5.55
N GLU A 37 12.65 15.70 4.97
CA GLU A 37 12.33 14.45 5.68
C GLU A 37 13.55 13.51 5.78
N LEU A 38 14.76 14.03 5.54
CA LEU A 38 16.00 13.24 5.52
C LEU A 38 16.21 12.44 6.80
N PHE A 39 15.98 13.06 7.97
CA PHE A 39 16.26 12.40 9.24
C PHE A 39 15.34 11.19 9.44
N GLU A 40 14.04 11.39 9.25
CA GLU A 40 13.00 10.38 9.37
C GLU A 40 13.17 9.27 8.33
N MET A 41 13.58 9.63 7.10
CA MET A 41 13.88 8.65 6.05
C MET A 41 15.13 7.83 6.38
N ARG A 42 16.19 8.45 6.92
CA ARG A 42 17.40 7.72 7.37
C ARG A 42 17.07 6.70 8.47
N LEU A 43 16.16 7.04 9.39
CA LEU A 43 15.70 6.12 10.43
C LEU A 43 14.97 4.91 9.82
N ALA A 44 14.06 5.15 8.87
CA ALA A 44 13.35 4.07 8.19
C ALA A 44 14.29 3.16 7.37
N VAL A 45 15.21 3.74 6.60
CA VAL A 45 16.24 2.98 5.86
C VAL A 45 17.11 2.17 6.81
N ARG A 46 17.58 2.76 7.92
CA ARG A 46 18.38 2.03 8.91
C ARG A 46 17.64 0.81 9.47
N GLN A 47 16.37 0.97 9.83
CA GLN A 47 15.58 -0.16 10.32
C GLN A 47 15.38 -1.24 9.26
N ILE A 48 15.12 -0.86 8.00
CA ILE A 48 15.04 -1.84 6.90
C ILE A 48 16.38 -2.56 6.71
N GLU A 49 17.50 -1.85 6.76
CA GLU A 49 18.84 -2.46 6.68
C GLU A 49 19.07 -3.47 7.80
N ASP A 50 18.79 -3.10 9.05
CA ASP A 50 18.96 -3.94 10.23
C ASP A 50 18.06 -5.19 10.17
N ARG A 51 16.79 -4.98 9.78
CA ARG A 51 15.77 -6.03 9.76
C ARG A 51 15.70 -6.84 8.50
N PHE A 52 16.30 -6.41 7.39
CA PHE A 52 16.13 -7.06 6.08
C PHE A 52 17.33 -6.82 5.15
N ASN A 53 17.49 -5.60 4.66
CA ASN A 53 18.12 -5.37 3.37
C ASN A 53 19.66 -5.48 3.41
N SER A 54 20.29 -5.42 4.59
CA SER A 54 21.72 -5.72 4.73
C SER A 54 22.09 -7.15 4.32
N ARG A 55 21.10 -8.07 4.28
CA ARG A 55 21.28 -9.48 3.88
C ARG A 55 20.94 -9.74 2.41
N PHE A 56 20.08 -8.92 1.80
CA PHE A 56 19.53 -9.16 0.46
C PHE A 56 19.98 -8.14 -0.58
N ASN A 57 20.33 -6.92 -0.14
CA ASN A 57 20.95 -5.86 -0.93
C ASN A 57 20.13 -5.42 -2.16
N TYR A 58 18.80 -5.34 -2.02
CA TYR A 58 17.93 -4.75 -3.03
C TYR A 58 18.16 -3.25 -3.14
N PRO A 59 18.12 -2.66 -4.36
CA PRO A 59 18.34 -1.24 -4.54
C PRO A 59 17.22 -0.41 -3.90
N TYR A 60 17.57 0.82 -3.48
CA TYR A 60 16.61 1.84 -3.12
C TYR A 60 16.41 2.81 -4.29
N VAL A 61 15.16 3.22 -4.52
CA VAL A 61 14.80 4.28 -5.47
C VAL A 61 14.05 5.36 -4.71
N PHE A 62 14.61 6.56 -4.71
CA PHE A 62 13.98 7.74 -4.13
C PHE A 62 13.50 8.66 -5.24
N VAL A 63 12.25 9.12 -5.16
CA VAL A 63 11.69 10.10 -6.10
C VAL A 63 11.16 11.32 -5.35
N ASN A 64 11.21 12.49 -5.99
CA ASN A 64 10.80 13.77 -5.40
C ASN A 64 10.31 14.73 -6.48
N ASP A 65 9.37 15.61 -6.15
CA ASP A 65 8.84 16.62 -7.07
C ASP A 65 9.79 17.80 -7.30
N VAL A 66 10.83 17.90 -6.48
CA VAL A 66 11.97 18.80 -6.66
C VAL A 66 13.29 18.03 -6.70
N PRO A 67 14.39 18.63 -7.22
CA PRO A 67 15.71 18.00 -7.15
C PRO A 67 16.11 17.67 -5.70
N PHE A 68 16.70 16.48 -5.50
CA PHE A 68 17.30 16.13 -4.22
C PHE A 68 18.56 16.97 -3.96
N THR A 69 18.76 17.38 -2.71
CA THR A 69 20.00 18.05 -2.29
C THR A 69 21.14 17.05 -2.16
N GLU A 70 22.39 17.52 -2.26
CA GLU A 70 23.57 16.69 -1.99
C GLU A 70 23.57 16.15 -0.56
N GLU A 71 23.07 16.93 0.40
CA GLU A 71 22.90 16.49 1.79
C GLU A 71 21.96 15.29 1.88
N PHE A 72 20.81 15.34 1.20
CA PHE A 72 19.87 14.22 1.18
C PHE A 72 20.49 12.98 0.55
N MET A 73 21.07 13.13 -0.65
CA MET A 73 21.64 12.02 -1.39
C MET A 73 22.79 11.35 -0.63
N GLN A 74 23.69 12.15 -0.05
CA GLN A 74 24.79 11.63 0.75
C GLN A 74 24.28 11.00 2.05
N GLY A 75 23.33 11.65 2.74
CA GLY A 75 22.80 11.16 4.00
C GLY A 75 22.11 9.80 3.90
N ILE A 76 21.45 9.51 2.78
CA ILE A 76 20.91 8.18 2.47
C ILE A 76 22.03 7.18 2.15
N ARG A 77 23.00 7.56 1.31
CA ARG A 77 24.14 6.67 0.97
C ARG A 77 24.97 6.27 2.20
N ASP A 78 25.04 7.12 3.22
CA ASP A 78 25.77 6.83 4.46
C ASP A 78 25.12 5.70 5.31
N VAL A 79 23.84 5.40 5.10
CA VAL A 79 23.09 4.45 5.94
C VAL A 79 22.83 3.08 5.32
N THR A 80 23.17 2.88 4.04
CA THR A 80 23.03 1.59 3.34
C THR A 80 24.23 1.29 2.45
N ARG A 81 24.47 0.00 2.15
CA ARG A 81 25.44 -0.44 1.13
C ARG A 81 24.78 -0.83 -0.19
N ALA A 82 23.44 -0.89 -0.22
CA ALA A 82 22.70 -1.21 -1.42
C ALA A 82 22.84 -0.10 -2.47
N PRO A 83 22.68 -0.41 -3.77
CA PRO A 83 22.60 0.63 -4.78
C PRO A 83 21.45 1.59 -4.50
N VAL A 84 21.67 2.89 -4.74
CA VAL A 84 20.66 3.93 -4.51
C VAL A 84 20.54 4.80 -5.75
N GLU A 85 19.31 4.96 -6.23
CA GLU A 85 18.96 5.85 -7.34
C GLU A 85 18.04 6.97 -6.85
N PHE A 86 18.22 8.15 -7.43
CA PHE A 86 17.45 9.35 -7.14
C PHE A 86 16.81 9.86 -8.43
N GLY A 87 15.50 10.07 -8.42
CA GLY A 87 14.71 10.55 -9.56
C GLY A 87 13.93 11.80 -9.22
N ILE A 88 13.69 12.63 -10.24
CA ILE A 88 12.76 13.77 -10.17
C ILE A 88 11.49 13.42 -10.95
N LEU A 89 10.34 13.84 -10.42
CA LEU A 89 9.07 13.66 -11.10
C LEU A 89 8.99 14.57 -12.33
N ASP A 90 8.48 14.04 -13.44
CA ASP A 90 8.19 14.88 -14.60
C ASP A 90 6.95 15.74 -14.36
N HIS A 91 6.87 16.86 -15.08
CA HIS A 91 5.80 17.84 -14.93
C HIS A 91 4.39 17.24 -15.13
N ASP A 92 4.21 16.28 -16.04
CA ASP A 92 2.89 15.73 -16.34
C ASP A 92 2.41 14.76 -15.25
N SER A 93 3.34 14.09 -14.57
CA SER A 93 3.07 13.24 -13.42
C SER A 93 2.69 14.03 -12.15
N TRP A 94 3.14 15.28 -12.02
CA TRP A 94 3.00 16.12 -10.81
C TRP A 94 2.33 17.48 -11.05
N LYS A 95 1.29 17.52 -11.90
CA LYS A 95 0.47 18.72 -12.15
C LYS A 95 -1.01 18.50 -11.84
N VAL A 96 -1.74 19.62 -11.70
CA VAL A 96 -3.20 19.62 -11.79
C VAL A 96 -3.56 19.53 -13.28
N PRO A 97 -4.36 18.55 -13.72
CA PRO A 97 -4.74 18.43 -15.12
C PRO A 97 -5.60 19.58 -15.64
N GLU A 98 -5.55 19.82 -16.95
CA GLU A 98 -6.24 20.95 -17.60
C GLU A 98 -7.77 20.84 -17.58
N TRP A 99 -8.33 19.63 -17.39
CA TRP A 99 -9.77 19.42 -17.26
C TRP A 99 -10.31 19.70 -15.85
N ILE A 100 -9.45 20.07 -14.90
CA ILE A 100 -9.85 20.48 -13.57
C ILE A 100 -10.22 21.97 -13.60
N ASP A 101 -11.48 22.26 -13.29
CA ASP A 101 -12.00 23.60 -13.04
C ASP A 101 -11.30 24.18 -11.81
N GLN A 102 -10.48 25.19 -12.07
CA GLN A 102 -9.63 25.80 -11.06
C GLN A 102 -10.43 26.56 -10.00
N GLU A 103 -11.56 27.16 -10.34
CA GLU A 103 -12.40 27.91 -9.41
C GLU A 103 -13.10 26.94 -8.44
N ARG A 104 -13.68 25.86 -8.99
CA ARG A 104 -14.26 24.78 -8.17
C ARG A 104 -13.21 24.15 -7.28
N TYR A 105 -12.02 23.85 -7.82
CA TYR A 105 -10.94 23.24 -7.04
C TYR A 105 -10.50 24.14 -5.88
N GLU A 106 -10.35 25.44 -6.13
CA GLU A 106 -9.99 26.40 -5.09
C GLU A 106 -11.08 26.51 -4.01
N HIS A 107 -12.34 26.53 -4.40
CA HIS A 107 -13.47 26.51 -3.46
C HIS A 107 -13.48 25.25 -2.57
N VAL A 108 -13.23 24.07 -3.16
CA VAL A 108 -13.16 22.80 -2.41
C VAL A 108 -12.04 22.86 -1.36
N LYS A 109 -10.85 23.32 -1.73
CA LYS A 109 -9.73 23.42 -0.77
C LYS A 109 -10.03 24.38 0.37
N GLN A 110 -10.66 25.52 0.09
CA GLN A 110 -10.99 26.54 1.10
C GLN A 110 -12.08 26.07 2.07
N THR A 111 -12.97 25.18 1.64
CA THR A 111 -14.11 24.70 2.44
C THR A 111 -13.89 23.32 3.06
N ALA A 112 -12.78 22.65 2.74
CA ALA A 112 -12.47 21.33 3.27
C ALA A 112 -12.23 21.36 4.79
N LYS A 113 -12.90 20.44 5.50
CA LYS A 113 -12.82 20.28 6.97
C LYS A 113 -12.33 18.91 7.39
N TYR A 114 -11.47 18.31 6.57
CA TYR A 114 -10.88 17.00 6.79
C TYR A 114 -9.35 17.08 6.61
N PRO A 115 -8.57 16.14 7.17
CA PRO A 115 -7.11 16.20 7.14
C PRO A 115 -6.55 16.43 5.72
N HIS A 116 -5.62 17.38 5.60
CA HIS A 116 -4.96 17.74 4.34
C HIS A 116 -5.89 18.22 3.21
N GLY A 117 -7.13 18.58 3.50
CA GLY A 117 -8.09 18.96 2.47
C GLY A 117 -7.72 20.22 1.69
N GLU A 118 -6.98 21.12 2.32
CA GLU A 118 -6.44 22.35 1.75
C GLU A 118 -5.12 22.16 0.98
N LYS A 119 -4.43 21.01 1.17
CA LYS A 119 -3.06 20.81 0.69
C LYS A 119 -3.01 20.34 -0.77
N ASP A 120 -2.64 21.25 -1.67
CA ASP A 120 -2.43 20.96 -3.09
C ASP A 120 -1.40 19.83 -3.31
N SER A 121 -0.27 19.90 -2.61
CA SER A 121 0.80 18.90 -2.74
C SER A 121 0.36 17.51 -2.26
N TYR A 122 -0.55 17.41 -1.30
CA TYR A 122 -1.08 16.12 -0.83
C TYR A 122 -1.98 15.46 -1.88
N ARG A 123 -2.80 16.25 -2.57
CA ARG A 123 -3.68 15.77 -3.65
C ARG A 123 -2.90 15.30 -4.86
N LYS A 124 -1.87 16.05 -5.24
CA LYS A 124 -0.91 15.66 -6.27
C LYS A 124 -0.18 14.37 -5.89
N MET A 125 0.24 14.24 -4.63
CA MET A 125 0.84 13.01 -4.10
C MET A 125 -0.09 11.81 -4.25
N CYS A 126 -1.35 11.90 -3.81
CA CYS A 126 -2.32 10.81 -3.95
C CYS A 126 -2.53 10.42 -5.42
N ARG A 127 -2.67 11.41 -6.32
CA ARG A 127 -2.77 11.15 -7.77
C ARG A 127 -1.52 10.48 -8.34
N PHE A 128 -0.33 10.95 -7.94
CA PHE A 128 0.94 10.41 -8.41
C PHE A 128 1.15 8.96 -7.97
N GLN A 129 0.90 8.66 -6.69
CA GLN A 129 0.97 7.30 -6.16
C GLN A 129 -0.03 6.39 -6.89
N SER A 130 -1.26 6.87 -7.11
CA SER A 130 -2.31 6.13 -7.82
C SER A 130 -1.96 5.83 -9.28
N GLY A 131 -1.35 6.79 -9.98
CA GLY A 131 -1.34 6.82 -11.44
C GLY A 131 0.01 6.67 -12.10
N TYR A 132 1.09 7.08 -11.43
CA TYR A 132 2.33 7.47 -12.10
C TYR A 132 3.58 6.83 -11.52
N LEU A 133 3.63 6.50 -10.22
CA LEU A 133 4.83 5.91 -9.61
C LEU A 133 5.33 4.69 -10.41
N HIS A 134 4.45 3.73 -10.72
CA HIS A 134 4.81 2.50 -11.45
C HIS A 134 5.25 2.72 -12.91
N ARG A 135 5.07 3.94 -13.43
CA ARG A 135 5.50 4.38 -14.77
C ARG A 135 6.83 5.14 -14.74
N HIS A 136 7.33 5.51 -13.56
CA HIS A 136 8.56 6.27 -13.43
C HIS A 136 9.73 5.53 -14.11
N PRO A 137 10.62 6.22 -14.85
CA PRO A 137 11.69 5.57 -15.62
C PRO A 137 12.61 4.65 -14.80
N LEU A 138 12.87 4.98 -13.54
CA LEU A 138 13.69 4.14 -12.64
C LEU A 138 13.01 2.82 -12.26
N LEU A 139 11.69 2.71 -12.42
CA LEU A 139 10.94 1.49 -12.13
C LEU A 139 10.71 0.64 -13.40
N LYS A 140 11.10 1.12 -14.59
CA LYS A 140 10.71 0.51 -15.89
C LYS A 140 11.09 -0.97 -16.01
N ASP A 141 12.28 -1.33 -15.51
CA ASP A 141 12.85 -2.68 -15.64
C ASP A 141 12.59 -3.57 -14.42
N LEU A 142 11.86 -3.06 -13.42
CA LEU A 142 11.48 -3.78 -12.22
C LEU A 142 10.20 -4.61 -12.43
N GLU A 143 10.17 -5.75 -11.77
CA GLU A 143 9.00 -6.62 -11.60
C GLU A 143 8.21 -6.23 -10.35
N TYR A 144 8.89 -5.95 -9.24
CA TYR A 144 8.25 -5.61 -7.96
C TYR A 144 8.80 -4.30 -7.38
N TYR A 145 7.99 -3.64 -6.56
CA TYR A 145 8.48 -2.62 -5.64
C TYR A 145 7.92 -2.83 -4.23
N TRP A 146 8.66 -2.35 -3.23
CA TRP A 146 8.19 -2.22 -1.86
C TRP A 146 8.17 -0.73 -1.49
N ARG A 147 6.97 -0.16 -1.28
CA ARG A 147 6.81 1.22 -0.79
C ARG A 147 7.28 1.34 0.65
N ILE A 148 8.06 2.38 0.90
CA ILE A 148 8.42 2.83 2.25
C ILE A 148 8.17 4.33 2.36
N GLU A 149 7.92 4.80 3.58
CA GLU A 149 7.74 6.22 3.89
C GLU A 149 8.68 6.65 5.01
N PRO A 150 8.96 7.96 5.16
CA PRO A 150 9.58 8.48 6.38
C PRO A 150 8.69 8.23 7.60
N SER A 151 9.29 8.29 8.79
CA SER A 151 8.60 8.16 10.09
C SER A 151 7.95 6.80 10.36
N VAL A 152 8.37 5.76 9.65
CA VAL A 152 7.90 4.38 9.88
C VAL A 152 8.88 3.60 10.77
N GLU A 153 8.38 2.55 11.40
CA GLU A 153 9.21 1.61 12.17
C GLU A 153 8.94 0.16 11.74
N TYR A 154 10.00 -0.66 11.73
CA TYR A 154 9.99 -2.08 11.42
C TYR A 154 10.46 -2.87 12.63
N PHE A 155 9.54 -3.60 13.25
CA PHE A 155 9.80 -4.20 14.54
C PHE A 155 10.39 -5.61 14.48
N CYS A 156 10.23 -6.33 13.38
CA CYS A 156 10.58 -7.74 13.28
C CYS A 156 11.67 -7.98 12.25
N ASP A 157 12.50 -8.99 12.48
CA ASP A 157 13.47 -9.43 11.47
C ASP A 157 12.73 -10.11 10.31
N ILE A 158 13.08 -9.71 9.08
CA ILE A 158 12.55 -10.25 7.84
C ILE A 158 13.59 -11.23 7.30
N GLU A 159 13.44 -12.49 7.69
CA GLU A 159 14.42 -13.54 7.35
C GLU A 159 14.23 -14.10 5.94
N GLN A 160 13.03 -13.97 5.37
CA GLN A 160 12.70 -14.42 4.01
C GLN A 160 12.65 -13.23 3.07
N ASP A 161 13.16 -13.40 1.85
CA ASP A 161 13.07 -12.40 0.80
C ASP A 161 11.60 -12.17 0.42
N PRO A 162 11.00 -10.99 0.72
CA PRO A 162 9.60 -10.75 0.46
C PRO A 162 9.29 -10.66 -1.03
N PHE A 163 10.24 -10.20 -1.86
CA PHE A 163 10.04 -10.14 -3.31
C PHE A 163 10.06 -11.54 -3.92
N LEU A 164 11.01 -12.38 -3.51
CA LEU A 164 11.06 -13.76 -3.95
C LEU A 164 9.83 -14.55 -3.49
N PHE A 165 9.40 -14.32 -2.24
CA PHE A 165 8.17 -14.88 -1.70
C PHE A 165 6.95 -14.49 -2.54
N MET A 166 6.80 -13.21 -2.87
CA MET A 166 5.70 -12.73 -3.71
C MET A 166 5.71 -13.42 -5.08
N LYS A 167 6.88 -13.44 -5.75
CA LYS A 167 7.06 -14.02 -7.08
C LYS A 167 6.77 -15.52 -7.11
N GLN A 168 7.33 -16.30 -6.18
CA GLN A 168 7.17 -17.76 -6.13
C GLN A 168 5.73 -18.19 -5.84
N ASN A 169 4.95 -17.35 -5.17
CA ASN A 169 3.56 -17.64 -4.81
C ASN A 169 2.54 -16.96 -5.74
N GLY A 170 2.99 -16.32 -6.83
CA GLY A 170 2.10 -15.65 -7.79
C GLY A 170 1.31 -14.48 -7.18
N LEU A 171 1.86 -13.87 -6.13
CA LEU A 171 1.25 -12.75 -5.41
C LEU A 171 1.54 -11.44 -6.15
N LYS A 172 0.53 -10.57 -6.18
CA LYS A 172 0.55 -9.30 -6.89
C LYS A 172 0.43 -8.08 -6.00
N TYR A 173 -0.25 -8.19 -4.86
CA TYR A 173 -0.42 -7.08 -3.92
C TYR A 173 -0.26 -7.56 -2.49
N GLY A 174 0.72 -7.03 -1.78
CA GLY A 174 1.02 -7.37 -0.40
C GLY A 174 0.83 -6.17 0.51
N TRP A 175 0.13 -6.35 1.63
CA TRP A 175 -0.21 -5.28 2.58
C TRP A 175 0.05 -5.70 4.02
N ASN A 176 0.06 -4.73 4.95
CA ASN A 176 0.28 -4.97 6.38
C ASN A 176 -0.76 -4.32 7.31
N ILE A 177 -1.30 -3.16 6.95
CA ILE A 177 -2.37 -2.49 7.70
C ILE A 177 -3.60 -2.31 6.80
N ALA A 178 -4.79 -2.51 7.35
CA ALA A 178 -6.05 -2.19 6.69
C ALA A 178 -6.99 -1.44 7.66
N LEU A 179 -7.59 -0.35 7.18
CA LEU A 179 -8.34 0.63 7.98
C LEU A 179 -9.58 1.11 7.20
N PRO A 180 -10.61 1.64 7.87
CA PRO A 180 -11.66 2.41 7.20
C PRO A 180 -11.15 3.82 6.80
N GLU A 181 -11.56 4.29 5.63
CA GLU A 181 -11.32 5.65 5.14
C GLU A 181 -12.28 6.67 5.80
N PHE A 182 -11.85 7.93 5.86
CA PHE A 182 -12.74 9.04 6.14
C PHE A 182 -13.65 9.30 4.94
N MET A 183 -14.90 8.85 5.01
CA MET A 183 -15.84 8.89 3.88
C MET A 183 -16.07 10.30 3.30
N GLU A 184 -15.87 11.36 4.09
CA GLU A 184 -15.91 12.76 3.61
C GLU A 184 -14.86 13.09 2.55
N THR A 185 -13.80 12.27 2.45
CA THR A 185 -12.68 12.46 1.51
C THR A 185 -12.90 11.72 0.19
N VAL A 186 -13.87 10.79 0.16
CA VAL A 186 -14.20 9.93 -0.98
C VAL A 186 -15.71 9.83 -1.28
N PRO A 187 -16.53 10.90 -1.10
CA PRO A 187 -17.99 10.77 -1.19
C PRO A 187 -18.50 10.26 -2.54
N THR A 188 -17.79 10.47 -3.65
CA THR A 188 -18.20 9.92 -4.96
C THR A 188 -17.29 8.85 -5.52
N LEU A 189 -16.23 8.45 -4.81
CA LEU A 189 -15.27 7.43 -5.29
C LEU A 189 -15.99 6.13 -5.66
N TRP A 190 -16.80 5.59 -4.74
CA TRP A 190 -17.47 4.32 -4.96
C TRP A 190 -18.51 4.37 -6.08
N ASN A 191 -19.31 5.44 -6.15
CA ASN A 191 -20.27 5.61 -7.24
C ASN A 191 -19.54 5.73 -8.59
N THR A 192 -18.42 6.43 -8.64
CA THR A 192 -17.57 6.51 -9.85
C THR A 192 -17.02 5.13 -10.22
N THR A 193 -16.57 4.34 -9.24
CA THR A 193 -16.16 2.94 -9.45
C THR A 193 -17.29 2.07 -9.99
N LYS A 194 -18.50 2.15 -9.42
CA LYS A 194 -19.68 1.40 -9.89
C LYS A 194 -19.97 1.72 -11.37
N GLU A 195 -19.91 2.98 -11.75
CA GLU A 195 -20.09 3.40 -13.15
C GLU A 195 -18.98 2.89 -14.08
N PHE A 196 -17.73 2.85 -13.63
CA PHE A 196 -16.63 2.25 -14.38
C PHE A 196 -16.87 0.75 -14.61
N ILE A 197 -17.18 0.00 -13.56
CA ILE A 197 -17.43 -1.45 -13.63
C ILE A 197 -18.63 -1.78 -14.53
N LYS A 198 -19.69 -0.96 -14.48
CA LYS A 198 -20.84 -1.12 -15.37
C LYS A 198 -20.47 -0.99 -16.84
N LYS A 199 -19.51 -0.11 -17.17
CA LYS A 199 -19.00 0.10 -18.54
C LYS A 199 -17.96 -0.94 -18.94
N HIS A 200 -17.22 -1.47 -17.96
CA HIS A 200 -16.09 -2.38 -18.17
C HIS A 200 -16.18 -3.66 -17.30
N PRO A 201 -17.26 -4.45 -17.40
CA PRO A 201 -17.41 -5.66 -16.59
C PRO A 201 -16.31 -6.71 -16.87
N GLU A 202 -15.70 -6.67 -18.06
CA GLU A 202 -14.59 -7.55 -18.47
C GLU A 202 -13.32 -7.40 -17.62
N HIS A 203 -13.20 -6.31 -16.86
CA HIS A 203 -12.05 -6.08 -15.99
C HIS A 203 -12.15 -6.76 -14.62
N LEU A 204 -13.33 -7.26 -14.24
CA LEU A 204 -13.51 -7.95 -12.96
C LEU A 204 -12.82 -9.30 -12.94
N ALA A 205 -12.07 -9.57 -11.87
CA ALA A 205 -11.53 -10.90 -11.63
C ALA A 205 -12.65 -11.87 -11.18
N PRO A 206 -12.62 -13.14 -11.64
CA PRO A 206 -13.69 -14.11 -11.35
C PRO A 206 -13.75 -14.50 -9.86
N HIS A 207 -12.60 -14.56 -9.18
CA HIS A 207 -12.50 -14.88 -7.75
C HIS A 207 -11.96 -13.69 -6.97
N SER A 208 -12.58 -12.52 -7.15
CA SER A 208 -12.15 -11.26 -6.57
C SER A 208 -12.51 -11.11 -5.09
N LEU A 209 -11.99 -10.08 -4.44
CA LEU A 209 -12.30 -9.69 -3.07
C LEU A 209 -13.37 -8.58 -3.01
N HIS A 210 -14.19 -8.40 -4.05
CA HIS A 210 -15.13 -7.27 -4.13
C HIS A 210 -16.06 -7.15 -2.91
N SER A 211 -16.49 -8.27 -2.30
CA SER A 211 -17.35 -8.26 -1.11
C SER A 211 -16.65 -7.71 0.14
N TRP A 212 -15.32 -7.69 0.17
CA TRP A 212 -14.56 -7.05 1.25
C TRP A 212 -14.75 -5.52 1.25
N LEU A 213 -15.04 -4.92 0.09
CA LEU A 213 -15.33 -3.48 -0.02
C LEU A 213 -16.74 -3.13 0.48
N LEU A 214 -17.61 -4.12 0.68
CA LEU A 214 -19.03 -3.89 0.91
C LEU A 214 -19.42 -4.08 2.37
N ASP A 215 -20.37 -3.26 2.83
CA ASP A 215 -21.14 -3.49 4.05
C ASP A 215 -22.34 -4.42 3.80
N ASP A 216 -23.14 -4.65 4.83
CA ASP A 216 -24.34 -5.51 4.77
C ASP A 216 -25.45 -4.96 3.84
N HIS A 217 -25.35 -3.68 3.43
CA HIS A 217 -26.28 -3.02 2.52
C HIS A 217 -25.76 -2.99 1.07
N GLY A 218 -24.55 -3.49 0.82
CA GLY A 218 -23.92 -3.47 -0.50
C GLY A 218 -23.31 -2.11 -0.88
N GLU A 219 -23.08 -1.23 0.10
CA GLU A 219 -22.39 0.04 -0.09
C GLU A 219 -20.93 -0.03 0.38
N TYR A 220 -20.10 0.92 -0.08
CA TYR A 220 -18.68 0.94 0.25
C TYR A 220 -18.48 1.19 1.75
N ASN A 221 -17.87 0.21 2.43
CA ASN A 221 -17.62 0.25 3.87
C ASN A 221 -16.38 1.10 4.27
N GLY A 222 -15.68 1.67 3.29
CA GLY A 222 -14.48 2.48 3.49
C GLY A 222 -13.19 1.67 3.69
N CYS A 223 -13.25 0.34 3.77
CA CYS A 223 -12.07 -0.49 4.01
C CYS A 223 -11.06 -0.39 2.87
N HIS A 224 -9.82 -0.14 3.24
CA HIS A 224 -8.70 -0.10 2.33
C HIS A 224 -7.42 -0.63 3.00
N PHE A 225 -6.51 -1.16 2.19
CA PHE A 225 -5.13 -1.41 2.55
C PHE A 225 -4.39 -0.08 2.63
N TRP A 226 -3.66 0.12 3.72
CA TRP A 226 -2.97 1.38 3.97
C TRP A 226 -1.64 1.40 3.20
N SER A 227 -1.63 2.14 2.08
CA SER A 227 -0.62 2.03 1.02
C SER A 227 0.79 2.47 1.40
N ASN A 228 1.01 3.14 2.55
CA ASN A 228 2.36 3.47 3.01
C ASN A 228 3.25 2.21 3.20
N PHE A 229 2.63 1.06 3.44
CA PHE A 229 3.26 -0.25 3.25
C PHE A 229 2.54 -0.99 2.13
N GLU A 230 3.23 -1.22 1.02
CA GLU A 230 2.77 -2.14 -0.02
C GLU A 230 3.96 -2.79 -0.73
N ILE A 231 3.82 -4.08 -1.05
CA ILE A 231 4.74 -4.82 -1.92
C ILE A 231 3.95 -5.25 -3.14
N VAL A 232 4.30 -4.75 -4.32
CA VAL A 232 3.43 -4.84 -5.50
C VAL A 232 4.18 -5.35 -6.71
N ASP A 233 3.55 -6.29 -7.42
CA ASP A 233 3.92 -6.67 -8.79
C ASP A 233 3.51 -5.53 -9.73
N LEU A 234 4.49 -4.86 -10.32
CA LEU A 234 4.27 -3.71 -11.20
C LEU A 234 3.44 -4.08 -12.45
N SER A 235 3.38 -5.35 -12.85
CA SER A 235 2.48 -5.79 -13.92
C SER A 235 1.00 -5.57 -13.58
N PHE A 236 0.63 -5.53 -12.30
CA PHE A 236 -0.72 -5.20 -11.87
C PHE A 236 -1.06 -3.75 -12.21
N TYR A 237 -0.26 -2.78 -11.78
CA TYR A 237 -0.53 -1.38 -12.09
C TYR A 237 -0.32 -1.03 -13.57
N ARG A 238 0.53 -1.76 -14.28
CA ARG A 238 0.72 -1.62 -15.73
C ARG A 238 -0.35 -2.31 -16.56
N SER A 239 -1.24 -3.07 -15.93
CA SER A 239 -2.28 -3.82 -16.63
C SER A 239 -3.33 -2.91 -17.30
N PRO A 240 -3.93 -3.34 -18.42
CA PRO A 240 -4.98 -2.56 -19.08
C PRO A 240 -6.13 -2.17 -18.15
N GLN A 241 -6.56 -3.09 -17.27
CA GLN A 241 -7.65 -2.84 -16.34
C GLN A 241 -7.33 -1.76 -15.29
N TYR A 242 -6.13 -1.78 -14.71
CA TYR A 242 -5.73 -0.75 -13.75
C TYR A 242 -5.55 0.59 -14.45
N GLN A 243 -4.93 0.60 -15.63
CA GLN A 243 -4.74 1.82 -16.42
C GLN A 243 -6.06 2.45 -16.83
N ALA A 244 -7.02 1.65 -17.30
CA ALA A 244 -8.36 2.13 -17.64
C ALA A 244 -9.09 2.68 -16.41
N PHE A 245 -8.99 1.99 -15.26
CA PHE A 245 -9.60 2.43 -14.01
C PHE A 245 -9.02 3.75 -13.52
N PHE A 246 -7.69 3.85 -13.41
CA PHE A 246 -7.02 5.09 -13.02
C PHE A 246 -7.40 6.25 -13.96
N ASN A 247 -7.34 6.05 -15.27
CA ASN A 247 -7.69 7.10 -16.23
C ASN A 247 -9.16 7.55 -16.07
N TYR A 248 -10.08 6.62 -15.79
CA TYR A 248 -11.49 6.95 -15.52
C TYR A 248 -11.64 7.80 -14.25
N LEU A 249 -10.95 7.45 -13.17
CA LEU A 249 -10.94 8.22 -11.93
C LEU A 249 -10.29 9.61 -12.11
N ASP A 250 -9.19 9.67 -12.86
CA ASP A 250 -8.46 10.92 -13.11
C ASP A 250 -9.31 11.92 -13.90
N GLN A 251 -10.07 11.44 -14.89
CA GLN A 251 -11.04 12.24 -15.65
C GLN A 251 -12.24 12.67 -14.80
N ALA A 252 -12.66 11.87 -13.82
CA ALA A 252 -13.71 12.27 -12.87
C ALA A 252 -13.27 13.41 -11.93
N GLY A 253 -11.96 13.61 -11.76
CA GLY A 253 -11.37 14.74 -11.05
C GLY A 253 -11.44 14.65 -9.52
N GLY A 254 -11.85 13.52 -8.95
CA GLY A 254 -12.03 13.36 -7.50
C GLY A 254 -10.74 13.49 -6.66
N PHE A 255 -9.55 13.31 -7.26
CA PHE A 255 -8.28 13.66 -6.62
C PHE A 255 -8.22 15.16 -6.22
N PHE A 256 -8.85 16.04 -7.00
CA PHE A 256 -8.83 17.49 -6.80
C PHE A 256 -10.16 18.04 -6.27
N TYR A 257 -11.30 17.55 -6.77
CA TYR A 257 -12.62 17.99 -6.30
C TYR A 257 -13.08 17.34 -4.99
N GLU A 258 -12.44 16.24 -4.55
CA GLU A 258 -12.70 15.58 -3.26
C GLU A 258 -11.42 15.50 -2.45
N ARG A 259 -10.86 14.34 -2.09
CA ARG A 259 -9.48 14.13 -1.64
C ARG A 259 -9.14 12.64 -1.73
N TRP A 260 -9.38 12.04 -2.90
CA TRP A 260 -9.18 10.61 -3.11
C TRP A 260 -7.73 10.22 -2.83
N GLY A 261 -7.53 9.43 -1.77
CA GLY A 261 -6.24 8.85 -1.44
C GLY A 261 -5.87 7.73 -2.41
N ASP A 262 -4.57 7.51 -2.60
CA ASP A 262 -4.07 6.34 -3.33
C ASP A 262 -4.41 5.03 -2.60
N ALA A 263 -4.46 5.04 -1.26
CA ALA A 263 -4.80 3.85 -0.47
C ALA A 263 -6.18 3.24 -0.83
N PRO A 264 -7.31 3.98 -0.79
CA PRO A 264 -8.59 3.44 -1.26
C PRO A 264 -8.61 3.14 -2.76
N VAL A 265 -7.92 3.92 -3.61
CA VAL A 265 -7.84 3.64 -5.06
C VAL A 265 -7.15 2.31 -5.36
N HIS A 266 -5.96 2.09 -4.79
CA HIS A 266 -5.20 0.83 -4.90
C HIS A 266 -6.01 -0.35 -4.37
N SER A 267 -6.69 -0.16 -3.23
CA SER A 267 -7.46 -1.20 -2.56
C SER A 267 -8.68 -1.64 -3.34
N ILE A 268 -9.45 -0.68 -3.87
CA ILE A 268 -10.58 -0.97 -4.75
C ILE A 268 -10.10 -1.73 -5.99
N ALA A 269 -9.03 -1.25 -6.63
CA ALA A 269 -8.48 -1.92 -7.81
C ALA A 269 -8.00 -3.34 -7.49
N ALA A 270 -7.25 -3.53 -6.41
CA ALA A 270 -6.75 -4.85 -5.99
C ALA A 270 -7.91 -5.80 -5.66
N ALA A 271 -8.95 -5.31 -4.98
CA ALA A 271 -10.09 -6.12 -4.60
C ALA A 271 -11.01 -6.49 -5.78
N LEU A 272 -11.06 -5.67 -6.84
CA LEU A 272 -11.91 -5.91 -8.01
C LEU A 272 -11.18 -6.68 -9.14
N PHE A 273 -9.91 -6.36 -9.38
CA PHE A 273 -9.18 -6.79 -10.59
C PHE A 273 -8.18 -7.92 -10.36
N LEU A 274 -7.91 -8.29 -9.11
CA LEU A 274 -7.08 -9.44 -8.76
C LEU A 274 -7.94 -10.56 -8.20
N ASN A 275 -7.50 -11.81 -8.40
CA ASN A 275 -8.06 -12.91 -7.64
C ASN A 275 -7.60 -12.82 -6.18
N ALA A 276 -8.44 -13.27 -5.24
CA ALA A 276 -8.15 -13.27 -3.81
C ALA A 276 -6.84 -14.00 -3.45
N SER A 277 -6.46 -15.02 -4.23
CA SER A 277 -5.19 -15.74 -4.07
C SER A 277 -3.96 -14.87 -4.35
N GLN A 278 -4.10 -13.77 -5.08
CA GLN A 278 -3.00 -12.88 -5.48
C GLN A 278 -2.76 -11.72 -4.49
N VAL A 279 -3.62 -11.55 -3.48
CA VAL A 279 -3.52 -10.46 -2.48
C VAL A 279 -3.05 -11.03 -1.15
N HIS A 280 -1.92 -10.60 -0.60
CA HIS A 280 -1.30 -11.19 0.60
C HIS A 280 -1.28 -10.24 1.80
N TYR A 281 -1.56 -10.77 2.99
CA TYR A 281 -1.45 -10.04 4.25
C TYR A 281 -0.17 -10.48 4.97
N PHE A 282 0.81 -9.57 5.08
CA PHE A 282 2.04 -9.77 5.83
C PHE A 282 1.82 -9.61 7.35
N ASP A 283 1.07 -10.51 7.95
CA ASP A 283 0.71 -10.48 9.38
C ASP A 283 1.86 -10.81 10.34
N GLN A 284 2.99 -11.30 9.80
CA GLN A 284 4.22 -11.60 10.53
C GLN A 284 5.19 -10.41 10.62
N LEU A 285 4.88 -9.28 9.96
CA LEU A 285 5.69 -8.08 10.00
C LEU A 285 5.10 -7.08 10.99
N GLY A 286 5.87 -6.80 12.05
CA GLY A 286 5.55 -5.69 12.95
C GLY A 286 5.93 -4.37 12.30
N TYR A 287 4.98 -3.44 12.27
CA TYR A 287 5.11 -2.19 11.53
C TYR A 287 4.36 -1.07 12.25
N PHE A 288 4.89 0.13 12.11
CA PHE A 288 4.26 1.36 12.58
C PHE A 288 4.42 2.43 11.51
N HIS A 289 3.34 3.16 11.30
CA HIS A 289 3.31 4.45 10.62
C HIS A 289 2.46 5.37 11.51
N PRO A 290 2.79 6.66 11.65
CA PRO A 290 2.25 7.51 12.71
C PRO A 290 0.77 7.27 13.04
N SER A 291 0.53 7.04 14.33
CA SER A 291 -0.79 6.78 14.92
C SER A 291 -1.37 5.38 14.74
N VAL A 292 -0.74 4.49 13.95
CA VAL A 292 -1.20 3.10 13.80
C VAL A 292 -0.05 2.13 14.01
N TYR A 293 -0.26 1.22 14.97
CA TYR A 293 0.73 0.25 15.40
C TYR A 293 0.20 -1.18 15.21
N THR A 294 0.97 -2.04 14.55
CA THR A 294 0.68 -3.47 14.42
C THR A 294 1.88 -4.31 14.80
N CYS A 295 1.63 -5.38 15.55
CA CYS A 295 2.66 -6.30 16.03
C CYS A 295 2.14 -7.74 15.96
N PRO A 296 2.86 -8.69 15.34
CA PRO A 296 2.42 -10.07 15.17
C PRO A 296 2.00 -10.74 16.48
N VAL A 297 0.94 -11.56 16.44
CA VAL A 297 0.55 -12.38 17.60
C VAL A 297 1.68 -13.36 17.93
N GLY A 298 2.07 -13.43 19.21
CA GLY A 298 3.18 -14.26 19.64
C GLY A 298 4.56 -13.67 19.33
N SER A 299 4.67 -12.35 19.16
CA SER A 299 5.94 -11.64 18.91
C SER A 299 7.03 -11.90 19.96
N LYS A 300 6.67 -12.30 21.18
CA LYS A 300 7.60 -12.72 22.24
C LYS A 300 8.34 -14.03 21.91
N GLU A 301 7.77 -14.85 21.03
CA GLU A 301 8.24 -16.20 20.71
C GLU A 301 8.61 -16.36 19.22
N ARG A 302 8.13 -15.46 18.35
CA ARG A 302 8.27 -15.54 16.88
C ARG A 302 8.82 -14.25 16.28
N GLY A 303 9.55 -14.37 15.17
CA GLY A 303 9.91 -13.25 14.29
C GLY A 303 10.97 -12.28 14.82
N LYS A 304 11.62 -12.59 15.95
CA LYS A 304 12.63 -11.73 16.59
C LYS A 304 12.18 -10.27 16.70
N CYS A 305 10.92 -10.09 17.10
CA CYS A 305 10.26 -8.80 17.09
C CYS A 305 10.58 -7.97 18.34
N VAL A 306 10.72 -6.65 18.17
CA VAL A 306 10.83 -5.65 19.24
C VAL A 306 9.52 -4.86 19.31
N CYS A 307 8.41 -5.55 19.57
CA CYS A 307 7.08 -4.96 19.66
C CYS A 307 6.18 -5.70 20.66
N ASN A 308 5.21 -5.00 21.25
CA ASN A 308 4.23 -5.56 22.17
C ASN A 308 2.93 -5.89 21.43
N SER A 309 2.66 -7.18 21.22
CA SER A 309 1.44 -7.65 20.55
C SER A 309 0.14 -7.19 21.22
N ASP A 310 0.17 -6.95 22.54
CA ASP A 310 -0.99 -6.51 23.31
C ASP A 310 -1.43 -5.08 22.97
N ARG A 311 -0.57 -4.32 22.28
CA ARG A 311 -0.85 -2.95 21.81
C ARG A 311 -1.22 -2.88 20.33
N SER A 312 -1.27 -4.03 19.64
CA SER A 312 -1.63 -4.10 18.22
C SER A 312 -3.06 -3.58 17.99
N MET A 313 -3.22 -2.59 17.11
CA MET A 313 -4.48 -1.85 16.96
C MET A 313 -5.38 -2.43 15.86
N VAL A 314 -4.78 -3.03 14.83
CA VAL A 314 -5.48 -3.30 13.56
C VAL A 314 -5.73 -4.78 13.29
N GLN A 315 -5.06 -5.69 14.00
CA GLN A 315 -5.20 -7.13 13.74
C GLN A 315 -6.61 -7.68 13.99
N ASN A 316 -7.32 -7.06 14.94
CA ASN A 316 -8.72 -7.36 15.26
C ASN A 316 -9.66 -6.24 14.77
N GLY A 317 -9.15 -5.28 14.00
CA GLY A 317 -9.95 -4.22 13.42
C GLY A 317 -10.89 -4.75 12.34
N TYR A 318 -12.01 -4.03 12.13
CA TYR A 318 -13.08 -4.42 11.21
C TYR A 318 -12.55 -4.82 9.83
N CYS A 319 -11.75 -3.97 9.18
CA CYS A 319 -11.26 -4.23 7.82
C CYS A 319 -10.33 -5.44 7.71
N THR A 320 -9.48 -5.68 8.71
CA THR A 320 -8.58 -6.85 8.75
C THR A 320 -9.36 -8.15 8.95
N VAL A 321 -10.32 -8.15 9.88
CA VAL A 321 -11.18 -9.32 10.13
C VAL A 321 -12.07 -9.61 8.93
N HIS A 322 -12.69 -8.58 8.36
CA HIS A 322 -13.52 -8.68 7.17
C HIS A 322 -12.72 -9.20 5.97
N PHE A 323 -11.48 -8.74 5.78
CA PHE A 323 -10.58 -9.26 4.74
C PHE A 323 -10.31 -10.75 4.92
N ARG A 324 -9.91 -11.18 6.13
CA ARG A 324 -9.58 -12.59 6.42
C ARG A 324 -10.78 -13.50 6.16
N ASN A 325 -11.96 -13.09 6.61
CA ASN A 325 -13.20 -13.84 6.41
C ASN A 325 -13.57 -13.90 4.92
N THR A 326 -13.58 -12.76 4.24
CA THR A 326 -13.90 -12.67 2.80
C THR A 326 -12.93 -13.53 1.99
N LYS A 327 -11.62 -13.38 2.22
CA LYS A 327 -10.60 -14.15 1.50
C LYS A 327 -10.76 -15.66 1.75
N HIS A 328 -11.02 -16.08 2.98
CA HIS A 328 -11.26 -17.50 3.29
C HIS A 328 -12.49 -18.04 2.54
N GLN A 329 -13.60 -17.30 2.54
CA GLN A 329 -14.83 -17.69 1.82
C GLN A 329 -14.59 -17.80 0.31
N VAL A 330 -13.86 -16.86 -0.30
CA VAL A 330 -13.55 -16.89 -1.73
C VAL A 330 -12.64 -18.06 -2.11
N LEU A 331 -11.65 -18.38 -1.27
CA LEU A 331 -10.72 -19.49 -1.53
C LEU A 331 -11.30 -20.87 -1.17
N HIS A 332 -12.29 -20.91 -0.28
CA HIS A 332 -12.91 -22.13 0.23
C HIS A 332 -14.45 -21.99 0.25
N PRO A 333 -15.11 -21.93 -0.92
CA PRO A 333 -16.55 -21.67 -1.01
C PRO A 333 -17.41 -22.76 -0.33
N ASP A 334 -16.91 -24.00 -0.24
CA ASP A 334 -17.61 -25.11 0.42
C ASP A 334 -17.44 -25.12 1.96
N SER A 335 -16.62 -24.22 2.51
CA SER A 335 -16.39 -24.13 3.95
C SER A 335 -17.52 -23.37 4.64
N LYS A 336 -18.14 -23.98 5.65
CA LYS A 336 -19.12 -23.30 6.51
C LYS A 336 -18.38 -22.34 7.44
N VAL A 337 -18.14 -21.11 6.99
CA VAL A 337 -17.74 -20.03 7.89
C VAL A 337 -19.01 -19.52 8.56
N SER A 338 -19.11 -19.64 9.89
CA SER A 338 -20.18 -18.99 10.65
C SER A 338 -20.13 -17.49 10.41
N ASN A 339 -21.24 -16.88 9.98
CA ASN A 339 -21.37 -15.42 9.86
C ASN A 339 -20.85 -14.75 11.15
N VAL A 340 -19.74 -14.02 11.05
CA VAL A 340 -19.23 -13.18 12.15
C VAL A 340 -19.59 -11.73 11.87
N HIS A 341 -20.89 -11.45 11.76
CA HIS A 341 -21.40 -10.10 11.92
C HIS A 341 -22.00 -9.97 13.32
N SER A 342 -21.14 -9.64 14.28
CA SER A 342 -21.54 -9.10 15.58
C SER A 342 -20.33 -8.50 16.29
N GLY A 343 -19.88 -7.34 15.82
CA GLY A 343 -18.88 -6.52 16.51
C GLY A 343 -19.03 -5.07 16.07
N PRO A 344 -18.99 -4.09 16.99
CA PRO A 344 -19.05 -2.68 16.61
C PRO A 344 -17.90 -2.35 15.67
N VAL A 345 -18.14 -1.48 14.68
CA VAL A 345 -17.11 -0.78 13.94
C VAL A 345 -16.30 0.01 14.97
N LEU A 346 -15.24 -0.59 15.52
CA LEU A 346 -14.36 0.11 16.44
C LEU A 346 -13.69 1.23 15.64
N ASP A 347 -13.82 2.46 16.15
CA ASP A 347 -13.27 3.70 15.63
C ASP A 347 -11.73 3.64 15.66
N ALA A 348 -11.12 2.81 14.80
CA ALA A 348 -9.71 2.86 14.48
C ALA A 348 -9.47 4.00 13.47
N ARG A 349 -9.94 5.21 13.80
CA ARG A 349 -9.57 6.41 13.04
C ARG A 349 -8.15 6.78 13.47
N PRO A 350 -7.19 6.90 12.53
CA PRO A 350 -5.88 7.42 12.90
C PRO A 350 -6.07 8.80 13.53
N TYR A 351 -5.51 8.98 14.73
CA TYR A 351 -5.42 10.29 15.37
C TYR A 351 -4.45 11.11 14.53
N VAL A 352 -4.96 11.90 13.60
CA VAL A 352 -4.14 12.88 12.87
C VAL A 352 -4.04 14.09 13.78
N GLY A 353 -2.89 14.23 14.44
CA GLY A 353 -2.59 15.44 15.22
C GLY A 353 -2.72 16.67 14.32
N ASN A 354 -3.37 17.71 14.85
CA ASN A 354 -3.49 19.03 14.21
C ASN A 354 -2.12 19.65 13.92
#